data_AF-A0A286C560-F1
#
_entry.id   AF-A0A286C560-F1
#
_cell.length_a   1.000
_cell.length_b   1.000
_cell.length_c   1.000
_cell.angle_alpha   90.00
_cell.angle_beta   90.00
_cell.angle_gamma   90.00
#
_symmetry.space_group_name_H-M   'P 1'
#
loop_
_entity.id
_entity.type
_entity.pdbx_description
1 polymer ?
#
loop_
_entity_poly.entity_id
_entity_poly.type
_entity_poly.pdbx_seq_one_letter_code
_entity_poly.pdbx_strand_id
1 'polypeptide(L)' 'MANYVIYTRTVAGYIERVRDFSSHYPHHLLHRYFHKELLVGFPEHIVFWANREGPSMGVAPQSGDKQNPLGQERVLAG' A
#
# COMPACT_ATOMS: atom_id res chain seq x y z
N MET A 1 -8.69 -6.41 -9.79
CA MET A 1 -8.53 -6.40 -8.31
C MET A 1 -7.09 -6.08 -8.02
N ALA A 2 -6.81 -5.19 -7.05
CA ALA A 2 -5.43 -4.86 -6.71
C ALA A 2 -4.85 -5.94 -5.78
N ASN A 3 -3.63 -6.37 -6.06
CA ASN A 3 -2.86 -7.21 -5.15
C ASN A 3 -2.20 -6.32 -4.10
N TYR A 4 -2.15 -6.80 -2.86
CA TYR A 4 -1.49 -6.10 -1.77
C TYR A 4 -0.48 -7.01 -1.09
N VAL A 5 0.62 -6.41 -0.66
CA VAL A 5 1.66 -7.05 0.15
C VAL A 5 1.52 -6.58 1.58
N ILE A 6 1.74 -7.50 2.52
CA ILE A 6 1.69 -7.21 3.95
C ILE A 6 3.08 -6.82 4.47
N TYR A 7 3.07 -5.82 5.36
CA TYR A 7 4.21 -5.33 6.09
C TYR A 7 3.96 -5.40 7.59
N THR A 8 5.03 -5.60 8.35
CA THR A 8 5.02 -5.53 9.82
C THR A 8 5.99 -4.46 10.28
N ARG A 9 5.50 -3.52 11.08
CA ARG A 9 6.34 -2.58 11.83
C ARG A 9 6.52 -3.13 13.24
N THR A 10 7.76 -3.31 13.68
CA THR A 10 8.11 -3.85 15.00
C THR A 10 8.04 -2.77 16.07
N VAL A 11 8.18 -3.16 17.35
CA VAL A 11 8.30 -2.21 18.48
C VAL A 11 9.50 -1.28 18.31
N ALA A 12 10.59 -1.77 17.75
CA ALA A 12 11.79 -0.99 17.48
C ALA A 12 11.67 -0.11 16.22
N GLY A 13 10.53 -0.14 15.52
CA GLY A 13 10.28 0.66 14.32
C GLY A 13 10.83 0.04 13.03
N TYR A 14 11.46 -1.14 13.08
CA TYR A 14 11.87 -1.85 11.88
C TYR A 14 10.66 -2.30 11.07
N ILE A 15 10.75 -2.13 9.75
CA ILE A 15 9.72 -2.53 8.81
C ILE A 15 10.19 -3.79 8.10
N GLU A 16 9.35 -4.82 8.08
CA GLU A 16 9.60 -6.08 7.43
C GLU A 16 8.50 -6.38 6.40
N ARG A 17 8.90 -6.94 5.26
CA ARG A 17 8.00 -7.36 4.18
C ARG A 17 7.70 -8.84 4.32
N VAL A 18 6.43 -9.20 4.51
CA VAL A 18 6.00 -10.61 4.62
C VAL A 18 5.98 -11.21 3.22
N ARG A 19 6.93 -12.11 2.91
CA ARG A 19 7.25 -12.48 1.52
C ARG A 19 6.25 -13.40 0.81
N ASP A 20 5.26 -13.95 1.50
CA ASP A 20 4.35 -14.97 0.92
C ASP A 20 2.85 -14.67 1.15
N PHE A 21 2.51 -13.45 1.57
CA PHE A 21 1.13 -13.09 1.88
C PHE A 21 0.64 -11.99 0.96
N SER A 22 -0.17 -12.36 -0.03
CA SER A 22 -0.95 -11.42 -0.84
C SER A 22 -2.44 -11.60 -0.56
N SER A 23 -3.13 -10.48 -0.33
CA SER A 23 -4.57 -10.47 -0.07
C SER A 23 -5.26 -9.49 -1.02
N HIS A 24 -6.48 -9.82 -1.41
CA HIS A 24 -7.35 -8.89 -2.13
C HIS A 24 -8.03 -7.97 -1.12
N TYR A 25 -7.61 -6.70 -1.06
CA TYR A 25 -8.23 -5.71 -0.18
C TYR A 25 -9.06 -4.71 -0.99
N PRO A 26 -10.24 -4.30 -0.51
CA PRO A 26 -10.95 -3.19 -1.11
C PRO A 26 -10.23 -1.85 -0.82
N HIS A 27 -9.76 -1.17 -1.88
CA HIS A 27 -9.02 0.10 -1.79
C HIS A 27 -9.71 1.16 -0.91
N HIS A 28 -11.04 1.23 -0.93
CA HIS A 28 -11.80 2.24 -0.20
C HIS A 28 -11.71 2.09 1.33
N LEU A 29 -11.46 0.88 1.85
CA LEU A 29 -11.28 0.67 3.29
C LEU A 29 -9.89 1.13 3.75
N LEU A 30 -8.89 1.03 2.87
CA LEU A 30 -7.51 1.44 3.17
C LEU A 30 -7.40 2.94 3.38
N HIS A 31 -8.17 3.75 2.64
CA HIS A 31 -8.12 5.20 2.81
C HIS A 31 -8.84 5.71 4.05
N ARG A 32 -9.77 4.94 4.63
CA ARG A 32 -10.60 5.41 5.74
C ARG A 32 -10.02 5.09 7.11
N TYR A 33 -9.39 3.93 7.25
CA TYR A 33 -9.00 3.40 8.57
C TYR A 33 -7.50 3.25 8.75
N PHE A 34 -6.70 3.47 7.71
CA PHE A 34 -5.26 3.24 7.77
C PHE A 34 -4.48 4.53 7.60
N HIS A 35 -3.34 4.58 8.29
CA HIS A 35 -2.40 5.69 8.23
C HIS A 35 -1.41 5.47 7.09
N LYS A 36 -1.31 6.45 6.19
CA LYS A 36 -0.43 6.41 5.03
C LYS A 36 1.00 6.81 5.40
N GLU A 37 1.98 6.01 5.00
CA GLU A 37 3.40 6.30 5.17
C GLU A 37 4.19 5.90 3.90
N LEU A 38 5.30 6.58 3.64
CA LEU A 38 6.21 6.24 2.55
C LEU A 38 7.14 5.10 2.97
N LEU A 39 7.25 4.07 2.13
CA LEU A 39 8.24 3.01 2.30
C LEU A 39 9.51 3.38 1.53
N VAL A 40 10.65 3.37 2.23
CA VAL A 40 11.97 3.61 1.64
C VAL A 40 12.74 2.28 1.61
N GLY A 41 13.35 1.96 0.47
CA GLY A 41 14.15 0.74 0.30
C GLY A 41 13.34 -0.53 -0.01
N PHE A 42 12.04 -0.40 -0.27
CA PHE A 42 11.16 -1.50 -0.69
C PHE A 42 10.65 -1.31 -2.13
N PRO A 43 10.20 -2.39 -2.81
CA PRO A 43 9.60 -2.29 -4.15
C PRO A 43 8.32 -1.44 -4.16
N GLU A 44 7.55 -1.50 -3.07
CA GLU A 44 6.34 -0.73 -2.87
C GLU A 44 6.65 0.64 -2.21
N HIS A 45 6.06 1.72 -2.72
CA HIS A 45 6.38 3.09 -2.29
C HIS A 45 5.56 3.61 -1.11
N ILE A 46 4.36 3.06 -0.90
CA ILE A 46 3.41 3.53 0.10
C ILE A 46 2.87 2.32 0.86
N VAL A 47 2.80 2.45 2.18
CA VAL A 47 2.13 1.49 3.07
C VAL A 47 0.99 2.18 3.82
N PHE A 48 -0.08 1.43 4.04
CA PHE A 48 -1.24 1.81 4.83
C PHE A 48 -1.22 1.02 6.13
N TRP A 49 -0.87 1.67 7.24
CA TRP A 49 -0.74 1.06 8.57
C TRP A 49 -2.07 1.04 9.33
N ALA A 50 -2.37 -0.06 10.00
CA ALA A 50 -3.53 -0.15 10.88
C ALA A 50 -3.42 0.82 12.07
N ASN A 51 -2.22 0.99 12.62
CA ASN A 51 -1.94 1.92 13.71
C ASN A 51 -0.99 3.03 13.25
N ARG A 52 -1.23 4.26 13.70
CA ARG A 52 -0.37 5.41 13.38
C ARG A 52 1.07 5.19 13.84
N GLU A 53 1.26 4.71 15.06
CA GLU A 53 2.56 4.58 15.73
C GLU A 53 2.71 3.21 16.41
N GLY A 54 3.94 2.83 16.75
CA GLY A 54 4.25 1.55 17.40
C GLY A 54 4.05 0.33 16.49
N PRO A 55 4.02 -0.89 17.08
CA PRO A 55 3.83 -2.12 16.33
C PRO A 55 2.54 -2.10 15.52
N SER A 56 2.65 -2.42 14.23
CA SER A 56 1.50 -2.40 13.33
C SER A 56 1.67 -3.38 12.18
N MET A 57 0.54 -3.87 11.69
CA MET A 57 0.46 -4.43 10.35
C MET A 57 0.13 -3.31 9.37
N GLY A 58 0.71 -3.39 8.19
CA GLY A 58 0.49 -2.46 7.10
C GLY A 58 0.28 -3.21 5.80
N VAL A 59 -0.41 -2.57 4.86
CA VAL A 59 -0.61 -3.12 3.53
C VAL A 59 -0.11 -2.14 2.49
N ALA A 60 0.61 -2.63 1.50
CA ALA A 60 1.08 -1.84 0.38
C ALA A 60 0.52 -2.40 -0.92
N PRO A 61 0.02 -1.58 -1.85
CA PRO A 61 -0.38 -2.06 -3.16
C PRO A 61 0.84 -2.63 -3.88
N GLN A 62 0.75 -3.89 -4.29
CA GLN A 62 1.77 -4.50 -5.11
C GLN A 62 1.70 -3.84 -6.49
N SER A 63 2.80 -3.24 -6.93
CA SER A 63 2.94 -2.69 -8.29
C SER A 63 2.95 -3.83 -9.31
N GLY A 64 1.78 -4.42 -9.55
CA GLY A 64 1.55 -5.54 -10.46
C GLY A 64 0.38 -5.32 -11.42
N ASP A 65 -0.30 -4.18 -11.31
CA ASP A 65 -1.24 -3.73 -12.33
C ASP A 65 -1.04 -2.23 -12.49
N LYS A 66 -0.87 -1.79 -13.74
CA LYS A 66 -0.96 -0.38 -14.09
C LYS A 66 -2.42 0.04 -13.89
N GLN A 67 -2.92 0.08 -12.66
CA GLN A 67 -4.07 0.91 -12.34
C GLN A 67 -3.58 2.36 -12.34
N ASN A 68 -3.48 2.85 -13.57
CA ASN A 68 -3.58 4.23 -14.01
C ASN A 68 -3.74 5.23 -12.85
N PRO A 69 -2.70 6.01 -12.49
CA PRO A 69 -2.82 7.06 -11.48
C PRO A 69 -3.71 8.23 -11.88
N LEU A 70 -4.33 8.23 -13.07
CA LEU A 70 -5.06 9.38 -13.56
C LEU A 70 -6.47 9.02 -13.99
N GLY A 71 -7.40 9.78 -13.42
CA GLY A 71 -8.70 10.03 -14.02
C GLY A 71 -8.56 10.21 -15.53
N GLN A 72 -9.51 9.60 -16.19
CA GLN A 72 -9.79 9.73 -17.61
C GLN A 72 -9.89 11.22 -17.99
N GLU A 73 -8.84 11.81 -18.53
CA GLU A 73 -8.95 12.96 -19.42
C GLU A 73 -8.30 12.59 -20.76
N ARG A 74 -9.10 11.95 -21.62
CA ARG A 74 -8.82 11.92 -23.05
C ARG A 74 -9.03 13.33 -23.58
N VAL A 75 -7.97 14.11 -23.65
CA VAL A 75 -7.95 15.23 -24.59
C VAL A 75 -7.70 14.61 -25.97
N LEU A 76 -8.77 14.58 -26.76
CA LEU A 76 -8.74 14.21 -28.17
C LEU A 76 -7.75 15.12 -28.91
N ALA A 77 -6.94 14.51 -29.77
CA ALA A 77 -6.19 15.24 -30.78
C ALA A 77 -7.14 16.06 -31.65
N GLY A 78 -6.81 17.33 -31.84
CA GLY A 78 -7.31 18.21 -32.88
C GLY A 78 -6.12 18.80 -33.61
#